data_AF-A0A9Q9AJ90-F1
#
_entry.id   AF-A0A9Q9AJ90-F1
#
_cell.length_a   1.000
_cell.length_b   1.000
_cell.length_c   1.000
_cell.angle_alpha   90.00
_cell.angle_beta   90.00
_cell.angle_gamma   90.00
#
_symmetry.space_group_name_H-M   'P 1'
#
loop_
_entity.id
_entity.type
_entity.pdbx_description
1 polymer ?
#
loop_
_entity_poly.entity_id
_entity_poly.type
_entity_poly.pdbx_seq_one_letter_code
_entity_poly.pdbx_strand_id
1 'polypeptide(L)'
;MSSTATSADWKTYWVNRTLPGLDDAAIFVLYAIAGASLVLGLQALLRLRQCRKDISADPSKRAATFAACDADLVHFSKRQFKLSLILSTLAGALWITDAVIGASELYDDVANKGSRYPAGFWLALAIRLVGIMAILLFTQFAAPLAQMVAFCMWMQSRREKISAATKSSTLAALIPEARTLATFIMQFWSAGFFALVAFWSPLSPHYVMRGIMLQAIAGSVNAWSHMSFVLNWRADKVQALELMDTISAREATTKCIAGAKTLYSEKADASVLPQHEQKS
;
A
#
# COMPACT_ATOMS: atom_id res chain seq x y z
N MET A 1 38.26 -9.15 -17.40
CA MET A 1 38.27 -10.59 -17.03
C MET A 1 36.90 -10.91 -16.46
N SER A 2 36.08 -11.64 -17.22
CA SER A 2 34.76 -12.11 -16.79
C SER A 2 34.97 -13.38 -15.97
N SER A 3 34.92 -13.28 -14.63
CA SER A 3 34.77 -14.47 -13.81
C SER A 3 33.33 -14.92 -13.92
N THR A 4 33.09 -16.05 -14.56
CA THR A 4 31.80 -16.74 -14.51
C THR A 4 31.53 -17.11 -13.06
N ALA A 5 30.73 -16.30 -12.36
CA ALA A 5 30.26 -16.60 -11.02
C ALA A 5 29.61 -17.98 -11.03
N THR A 6 30.04 -18.87 -10.15
CA THR A 6 29.42 -20.19 -10.05
C THR A 6 28.01 -20.06 -9.45
N SER A 7 27.19 -21.11 -9.58
CA SER A 7 25.85 -21.16 -8.96
C SER A 7 25.87 -21.08 -7.42
N ALA A 8 27.05 -21.16 -6.78
CA ALA A 8 27.21 -20.93 -5.34
C ALA A 8 27.48 -19.45 -5.01
N ASP A 9 28.23 -18.74 -5.85
CA ASP A 9 28.68 -17.37 -5.56
C ASP A 9 27.53 -16.35 -5.65
N TRP A 10 26.58 -16.56 -6.56
CA TRP A 10 25.48 -15.60 -6.74
C TRP A 10 24.55 -15.50 -5.52
N LYS A 11 24.35 -16.59 -4.76
CA LYS A 11 23.54 -16.57 -3.53
C LYS A 11 24.19 -15.65 -2.49
N THR A 12 25.49 -15.82 -2.28
CA THR A 12 26.27 -14.97 -1.38
C THR A 12 26.24 -13.51 -1.84
N TYR A 13 26.39 -13.26 -3.14
CA TYR A 13 26.27 -11.91 -3.69
C TYR A 13 24.87 -11.30 -3.54
N TRP A 14 23.82 -12.09 -3.72
CA TRP A 14 22.42 -11.68 -3.55
C TRP A 14 22.12 -11.27 -2.11
N VAL A 15 22.50 -12.13 -1.15
CA VAL A 15 22.29 -11.93 0.30
C VAL A 15 23.10 -10.73 0.81
N ASN A 16 24.30 -10.53 0.28
CA ASN A 16 25.12 -9.36 0.63
C ASN A 16 24.75 -8.09 -0.12
N ARG A 17 23.79 -8.15 -1.08
CA ARG A 17 23.49 -7.04 -2.00
C ARG A 17 24.74 -6.51 -2.71
N THR A 18 25.60 -7.42 -3.14
CA THR A 18 26.85 -7.14 -3.88
C THR A 18 26.82 -7.70 -5.30
N LEU A 19 25.66 -8.22 -5.74
CA LEU A 19 25.48 -8.75 -7.08
C LEU A 19 25.67 -7.62 -8.10
N PRO A 20 26.65 -7.75 -9.03
CA PRO A 20 26.86 -6.74 -10.07
C PRO A 20 25.58 -6.50 -10.86
N GLY A 21 25.14 -5.25 -10.93
CA GLY A 21 23.94 -4.83 -11.66
C GLY A 21 22.62 -4.85 -10.87
N LEU A 22 22.56 -5.42 -9.66
CA LEU A 22 21.35 -5.35 -8.83
C LEU A 22 21.10 -3.90 -8.36
N ASP A 23 22.14 -3.21 -7.91
CA ASP A 23 22.06 -1.81 -7.51
C ASP A 23 21.70 -0.91 -8.70
N ASP A 24 22.39 -1.08 -9.84
CA ASP A 24 22.12 -0.29 -11.06
C ASP A 24 20.68 -0.50 -11.55
N ALA A 25 20.19 -1.75 -11.58
CA ALA A 25 18.83 -2.07 -11.98
C ALA A 25 17.79 -1.51 -10.99
N ALA A 26 18.03 -1.63 -9.68
CA ALA A 26 17.14 -1.09 -8.66
C ALA A 26 17.07 0.44 -8.72
N ILE A 27 18.21 1.11 -8.89
CA ILE A 27 18.32 2.55 -9.06
C ILE A 27 17.59 2.99 -10.33
N PHE A 28 17.81 2.31 -11.46
CA PHE A 28 17.13 2.62 -12.72
C PHE A 28 15.61 2.51 -12.57
N VAL A 29 15.11 1.41 -11.99
CA VAL A 29 13.67 1.22 -11.74
C VAL A 29 13.11 2.33 -10.84
N LEU A 30 13.80 2.62 -9.74
CA LEU A 30 13.36 3.65 -8.79
C LEU A 30 13.27 5.02 -9.47
N TYR A 31 14.31 5.42 -10.22
CA TYR A 31 14.31 6.70 -10.93
C TYR A 31 13.30 6.75 -12.07
N ALA A 32 13.13 5.67 -12.84
CA ALA A 32 12.14 5.60 -13.91
C ALA A 32 10.72 5.78 -13.36
N ILE A 33 10.38 5.08 -12.27
CA ILE A 33 9.07 5.19 -11.62
C ILE A 33 8.90 6.55 -10.94
N ALA A 34 9.93 7.08 -10.27
CA ALA A 34 9.89 8.39 -9.66
C ALA A 34 9.71 9.52 -10.70
N GLY A 35 10.41 9.43 -11.83
CA GLY A 35 10.25 10.35 -12.96
C GLY A 35 8.85 10.31 -13.54
N ALA A 36 8.30 9.11 -13.78
CA ALA A 36 6.92 8.95 -14.24
C ALA A 36 5.91 9.53 -13.24
N SER A 37 6.11 9.28 -11.94
CA SER A 37 5.26 9.83 -10.88
C SER A 37 5.34 11.36 -10.81
N LEU A 38 6.53 11.95 -10.96
CA LEU A 38 6.72 13.39 -10.99
C LEU A 38 5.98 14.04 -12.17
N VAL A 39 6.11 13.45 -13.36
CA VAL A 39 5.41 13.95 -14.57
C VAL A 39 3.90 13.90 -14.38
N LEU A 40 3.35 12.79 -13.88
CA LEU A 40 1.92 12.66 -13.61
C LEU A 40 1.45 13.64 -12.52
N GLY A 41 2.25 13.84 -11.46
CA GLY A 41 1.96 14.79 -10.39
C GLY A 41 1.94 16.23 -10.88
N LEU A 42 2.91 16.62 -11.71
CA LEU A 42 2.95 17.94 -12.34
C LEU A 42 1.75 18.15 -13.27
N GLN A 43 1.39 17.16 -14.08
CA GLN A 43 0.20 17.22 -14.94
C GLN A 43 -1.08 17.42 -14.12
N ALA A 44 -1.26 16.68 -13.03
CA ALA A 44 -2.40 16.83 -12.13
C ALA A 44 -2.46 18.23 -11.48
N LEU A 45 -1.33 18.75 -11.00
CA LEU A 45 -1.23 20.09 -10.40
C LEU A 45 -1.54 21.20 -11.41
N LEU A 46 -1.02 21.09 -12.64
CA LEU A 46 -1.30 22.06 -13.70
C LEU A 46 -2.77 22.05 -14.08
N ARG A 47 -3.39 20.85 -14.18
CA ARG A 47 -4.82 20.71 -14.45
C ARG A 47 -5.68 21.31 -13.33
N LEU A 48 -5.36 21.03 -12.06
CA LEU A 48 -6.01 21.66 -10.91
C LEU A 48 -5.95 23.20 -10.94
N ARG A 49 -4.77 23.75 -11.26
CA ARG A 49 -4.59 25.19 -11.41
C ARG A 49 -5.44 25.75 -12.56
N GLN A 50 -5.50 25.05 -13.68
CA GLN A 50 -6.31 25.46 -14.84
C GLN A 50 -7.80 25.43 -14.50
N CYS A 51 -8.32 24.34 -13.93
CA CYS A 51 -9.72 24.25 -13.50
C CYS A 51 -10.10 25.39 -12.56
N ARG A 52 -9.22 25.73 -11.61
CA ARG A 52 -9.46 26.85 -10.68
C ARG A 52 -9.60 28.18 -11.43
N LYS A 53 -8.75 28.43 -12.42
CA LYS A 53 -8.86 29.63 -13.27
C LYS A 53 -10.16 29.63 -14.07
N ASP A 54 -10.52 28.51 -14.68
CA ASP A 54 -11.72 28.39 -15.53
C ASP A 54 -13.01 28.59 -14.69
N ILE A 55 -13.06 28.05 -13.47
CA ILE A 55 -14.14 28.25 -12.50
C ILE A 55 -14.27 29.71 -12.05
N SER A 56 -13.15 30.43 -11.95
CA SER A 56 -13.13 31.85 -11.62
C SER A 56 -13.54 32.72 -12.81
N ALA A 57 -13.24 32.30 -14.04
CA ALA A 57 -13.55 33.04 -15.26
C ALA A 57 -15.02 32.91 -15.68
N ASP A 58 -15.63 31.72 -15.58
CA ASP A 58 -17.04 31.50 -15.92
C ASP A 58 -17.78 30.74 -14.80
N PRO A 59 -18.42 31.47 -13.87
CA PRO A 59 -19.17 30.88 -12.77
C PRO A 59 -20.37 30.03 -13.22
N SER A 60 -20.91 30.27 -14.41
CA SER A 60 -22.12 29.60 -14.91
C SER A 60 -21.89 28.14 -15.29
N LYS A 61 -20.64 27.79 -15.65
CA LYS A 61 -20.22 26.44 -16.04
C LYS A 61 -19.48 25.66 -14.96
N ARG A 62 -19.55 26.11 -13.70
CA ARG A 62 -18.81 25.53 -12.58
C ARG A 62 -19.00 24.02 -12.44
N ALA A 63 -20.23 23.54 -12.46
CA ALA A 63 -20.54 22.12 -12.27
C ALA A 63 -19.87 21.22 -13.33
N ALA A 64 -19.99 21.60 -14.62
CA ALA A 64 -19.39 20.85 -15.71
C ALA A 64 -17.85 20.90 -15.67
N THR A 65 -17.29 22.07 -15.35
CA THR A 65 -15.83 22.26 -15.24
C THR A 65 -15.25 21.46 -14.07
N PHE A 66 -15.93 21.41 -12.93
CA PHE A 66 -15.55 20.58 -11.79
C PHE A 66 -15.62 19.09 -12.12
N ALA A 67 -16.67 18.63 -12.78
CA ALA A 67 -16.82 17.22 -13.16
C ALA A 67 -15.72 16.76 -14.12
N ALA A 68 -15.39 17.57 -15.13
CA ALA A 68 -14.28 17.28 -16.03
C ALA A 68 -12.93 17.24 -15.30
N CYS A 69 -12.71 18.17 -14.36
CA CYS A 69 -11.51 18.21 -13.54
C CYS A 69 -11.37 16.96 -12.64
N ASP A 70 -12.46 16.52 -12.01
CA ASP A 70 -12.46 15.34 -11.16
C ASP A 70 -12.15 14.07 -11.98
N ALA A 71 -12.72 13.93 -13.17
CA ALA A 71 -12.44 12.81 -14.07
C ALA A 71 -10.95 12.72 -14.43
N ASP A 72 -10.32 13.84 -14.75
CA ASP A 72 -8.88 13.91 -15.03
C ASP A 72 -8.05 13.52 -13.79
N LEU A 73 -8.43 14.00 -12.60
CA LEU A 73 -7.75 13.66 -11.34
C LEU A 73 -7.87 12.19 -10.97
N VAL A 74 -9.05 11.59 -11.19
CA VAL A 74 -9.24 10.14 -11.06
C VAL A 74 -8.28 9.41 -12.00
N HIS A 75 -8.18 9.83 -13.25
CA HIS A 75 -7.28 9.20 -14.22
C HIS A 75 -5.81 9.26 -13.80
N PHE A 76 -5.32 10.42 -13.35
CA PHE A 76 -3.95 10.56 -12.83
C PHE A 76 -3.72 9.72 -11.58
N SER A 77 -4.68 9.71 -10.64
CA SER A 77 -4.60 8.92 -9.41
C SER A 77 -4.57 7.42 -9.71
N LYS A 78 -5.36 6.93 -10.66
CA LYS A 78 -5.31 5.52 -11.11
C LYS A 78 -3.96 5.16 -11.72
N ARG A 79 -3.32 6.07 -12.45
CA ARG A 79 -1.97 5.84 -13.00
C ARG A 79 -0.90 5.83 -11.91
N GLN A 80 -0.95 6.78 -10.96
CA GLN A 80 -0.08 6.79 -9.77
C GLN A 80 -0.23 5.49 -8.96
N PHE A 81 -1.47 5.05 -8.71
CA PHE A 81 -1.75 3.78 -8.03
C PHE A 81 -1.09 2.58 -8.71
N LYS A 82 -1.12 2.51 -10.05
CA LYS A 82 -0.44 1.44 -10.79
C LYS A 82 1.08 1.48 -10.59
N LEU A 83 1.69 2.67 -10.61
CA LEU A 83 3.12 2.83 -10.31
C LEU A 83 3.47 2.38 -8.89
N SER A 84 2.60 2.67 -7.92
CA SER A 84 2.76 2.22 -6.52
C SER A 84 2.73 0.69 -6.42
N LEU A 85 1.81 0.07 -7.15
CA LEU A 85 1.68 -1.38 -7.22
C LEU A 85 2.93 -2.04 -7.81
N ILE A 86 3.49 -1.48 -8.89
CA ILE A 86 4.73 -2.00 -9.49
C ILE A 86 5.86 -2.01 -8.45
N LEU A 87 6.09 -0.90 -7.74
CA LEU A 87 7.09 -0.83 -6.67
C LEU A 87 6.85 -1.88 -5.58
N SER A 88 5.60 -2.02 -5.14
CA SER A 88 5.22 -2.97 -4.10
C SER A 88 5.43 -4.42 -4.54
N THR A 89 5.10 -4.75 -5.78
CA THR A 89 5.30 -6.09 -6.36
C THR A 89 6.78 -6.41 -6.50
N LEU A 90 7.60 -5.47 -6.97
CA LEU A 90 9.04 -5.67 -7.08
C LEU A 90 9.69 -5.86 -5.71
N ALA A 91 9.28 -5.07 -4.72
CA ALA A 91 9.73 -5.24 -3.33
C ALA A 91 9.33 -6.62 -2.79
N GLY A 92 8.10 -7.06 -3.04
CA GLY A 92 7.62 -8.39 -2.67
C GLY A 92 8.41 -9.52 -3.34
N ALA A 93 8.75 -9.38 -4.63
CA ALA A 93 9.56 -10.35 -5.35
C ALA A 93 10.96 -10.50 -4.72
N LEU A 94 11.65 -9.39 -4.48
CA LEU A 94 12.96 -9.38 -3.81
C LEU A 94 12.88 -10.02 -2.42
N TRP A 95 11.86 -9.67 -1.64
CA TRP A 95 11.67 -10.19 -0.28
C TRP A 95 11.38 -11.69 -0.26
N ILE A 96 10.57 -12.19 -1.19
CA ILE A 96 10.31 -13.63 -1.34
C ILE A 96 11.60 -14.36 -1.72
N THR A 97 12.37 -13.82 -2.66
CA THR A 97 13.67 -14.41 -3.04
C THR A 97 14.62 -14.50 -1.85
N ASP A 98 14.70 -13.47 -1.01
CA ASP A 98 15.50 -13.49 0.22
C ASP A 98 15.02 -14.60 1.17
N ALA A 99 13.70 -14.74 1.36
CA ALA A 99 13.12 -15.75 2.24
C ALA A 99 13.43 -17.18 1.75
N VAL A 100 13.30 -17.42 0.44
CA VAL A 100 13.58 -18.73 -0.17
C VAL A 100 15.07 -19.08 -0.03
N ILE A 101 15.97 -18.14 -0.32
CA ILE A 101 17.41 -18.36 -0.17
C ILE A 101 17.74 -18.64 1.30
N GLY A 102 17.26 -17.81 2.23
CA GLY A 102 17.50 -17.99 3.66
C GLY A 102 16.99 -19.34 4.19
N ALA A 103 15.81 -19.78 3.76
CA ALA A 103 15.27 -21.09 4.12
C ALA A 103 16.12 -22.25 3.56
N SER A 104 16.62 -22.11 2.33
CA SER A 104 17.49 -23.13 1.71
C SER A 104 18.82 -23.28 2.46
N GLU A 105 19.46 -22.17 2.84
CA GLU A 105 20.72 -22.18 3.59
C GLU A 105 20.55 -22.82 4.98
N LEU A 106 19.45 -22.52 5.66
CA LEU A 106 19.14 -23.13 6.95
C LEU A 106 18.90 -24.64 6.81
N TYR A 107 18.17 -25.06 5.78
CA TYR A 107 17.93 -26.47 5.50
C TYR A 107 19.24 -27.22 5.26
N ASP A 108 20.12 -26.68 4.41
CA ASP A 108 21.41 -27.28 4.07
C ASP A 108 22.33 -27.37 5.30
N ASP A 109 22.36 -26.35 6.16
CA ASP A 109 23.21 -26.37 7.35
C ASP A 109 22.71 -27.38 8.40
N VAL A 110 21.39 -27.51 8.57
CA VAL A 110 20.79 -28.51 9.47
C VAL A 110 21.01 -29.93 8.96
N ALA A 111 20.83 -30.15 7.65
CA ALA A 111 21.03 -31.46 7.02
C ALA A 111 22.49 -31.94 7.15
N ASN A 112 23.45 -31.03 6.99
CA ASN A 112 24.88 -31.38 6.97
C ASN A 112 25.55 -31.33 8.36
N LYS A 113 24.99 -30.61 9.33
CA LYS A 113 25.60 -30.39 10.66
C LYS A 113 24.59 -30.59 11.81
N GLY A 114 23.71 -31.57 11.68
CA GLY A 114 22.62 -31.83 12.64
C GLY A 114 23.04 -31.98 14.11
N SER A 115 24.25 -32.45 14.39
CA SER A 115 24.78 -32.57 15.76
C SER A 115 24.98 -31.23 16.48
N ARG A 116 25.00 -30.10 15.75
CA ARG A 116 25.08 -28.75 16.32
C ARG A 116 23.74 -28.21 16.82
N TYR A 117 22.63 -28.91 16.55
CA TYR A 117 21.26 -28.45 16.79
C TYR A 117 20.49 -29.37 17.75
N PRO A 118 20.81 -29.36 19.06
CA PRO A 118 20.15 -30.23 20.04
C PRO A 118 18.66 -29.90 20.19
N ALA A 119 17.86 -30.82 20.72
CA ALA A 119 16.41 -30.63 20.88
C ALA A 119 16.02 -29.33 21.62
N GLY A 120 16.80 -28.93 22.65
CA GLY A 120 16.58 -27.68 23.38
C GLY A 120 16.83 -26.41 22.56
N PHE A 121 17.66 -26.48 21.51
CA PHE A 121 17.90 -25.35 20.59
C PHE A 121 16.63 -25.00 19.82
N TRP A 122 15.90 -26.01 19.31
CA TRP A 122 14.68 -25.80 18.54
C TRP A 122 13.56 -25.18 19.36
N LEU A 123 13.42 -25.59 20.62
CA LEU A 123 12.46 -24.98 21.54
C LEU A 123 12.80 -23.51 21.84
N ALA A 124 14.07 -23.22 22.14
CA ALA A 124 14.52 -21.85 22.37
C ALA A 124 14.38 -20.97 21.12
N LEU A 125 14.65 -21.52 19.93
CA LEU A 125 14.46 -20.85 18.65
C LEU A 125 12.98 -20.57 18.40
N ALA A 126 12.09 -21.54 18.62
CA ALA A 126 10.65 -21.37 18.46
C ALA A 126 10.11 -20.25 19.36
N ILE A 127 10.51 -20.20 20.64
CA ILE A 127 10.11 -19.13 21.57
C ILE A 127 10.56 -17.76 21.06
N ARG A 128 11.82 -17.64 20.60
CA ARG A 128 12.34 -16.39 20.05
C ARG A 128 11.64 -15.98 18.76
N LEU A 129 11.36 -16.93 17.86
CA LEU A 129 10.63 -16.68 16.62
C LEU A 129 9.21 -16.20 16.89
N VAL A 130 8.50 -16.81 17.83
CA VAL A 130 7.15 -16.36 18.24
C VAL A 130 7.19 -14.95 18.81
N GLY A 131 8.18 -14.64 19.67
CA GLY A 131 8.35 -13.29 20.21
C GLY A 131 8.61 -12.25 19.12
N ILE A 132 9.50 -12.53 18.17
CA ILE A 132 9.80 -11.65 17.04
C ILE A 132 8.56 -11.50 16.14
N MET A 133 7.89 -12.60 15.80
CA MET A 133 6.66 -12.60 15.03
C MET A 133 5.57 -11.73 15.66
N ALA A 134 5.38 -11.81 16.98
CA ALA A 134 4.40 -11.00 17.68
C ALA A 134 4.71 -9.50 17.56
N ILE A 135 5.98 -9.10 17.70
CA ILE A 135 6.42 -7.71 17.51
C ILE A 135 6.18 -7.27 16.07
N LEU A 136 6.58 -8.09 15.11
CA LEU A 136 6.42 -7.82 13.68
C LEU A 136 4.94 -7.64 13.30
N LEU A 137 4.07 -8.56 13.72
CA LEU A 137 2.62 -8.46 13.52
C LEU A 137 2.04 -7.21 14.19
N PHE A 138 2.42 -6.93 15.44
CA PHE A 138 1.97 -5.72 16.11
C PHE A 138 2.36 -4.47 15.32
N THR A 139 3.61 -4.37 14.86
CA THR A 139 4.08 -3.21 14.08
C THR A 139 3.43 -3.09 12.70
N GLN A 140 3.13 -4.22 12.05
CA GLN A 140 2.38 -4.29 10.80
C GLN A 140 0.97 -3.67 10.92
N PHE A 141 0.35 -3.71 12.10
CA PHE A 141 -0.99 -3.15 12.31
C PHE A 141 -1.00 -1.80 13.04
N ALA A 142 -0.18 -1.62 14.06
CA ALA A 142 -0.20 -0.43 14.91
C ALA A 142 0.21 0.84 14.15
N ALA A 143 1.30 0.78 13.37
CA ALA A 143 1.78 1.96 12.64
C ALA A 143 0.80 2.39 11.53
N PRO A 144 0.24 1.48 10.70
CA PRO A 144 -0.78 1.86 9.72
C PRO A 144 -2.07 2.33 10.37
N LEU A 145 -2.49 1.72 11.48
CA LEU A 145 -3.69 2.14 12.20
C LEU A 145 -3.55 3.58 12.70
N ALA A 146 -2.40 3.96 13.26
CA ALA A 146 -2.14 5.33 13.66
C ALA A 146 -2.25 6.32 12.48
N GLN A 147 -1.73 5.94 11.30
CA GLN A 147 -1.86 6.74 10.09
C GLN A 147 -3.32 6.88 9.63
N MET A 148 -4.09 5.79 9.69
CA MET A 148 -5.52 5.81 9.35
C MET A 148 -6.32 6.68 10.33
N VAL A 149 -6.04 6.59 11.63
CA VAL A 149 -6.66 7.46 12.64
C VAL A 149 -6.33 8.93 12.35
N ALA A 150 -5.06 9.25 12.09
CA ALA A 150 -4.65 10.61 11.76
C ALA A 150 -5.35 11.14 10.49
N PHE A 151 -5.50 10.29 9.47
CA PHE A 151 -6.21 10.62 8.23
C PHE A 151 -7.70 10.85 8.47
N CYS A 152 -8.36 10.00 9.26
CA CYS A 152 -9.76 10.19 9.64
C CYS A 152 -9.97 11.48 10.44
N MET A 153 -9.09 11.78 11.40
CA MET A 153 -9.12 13.04 12.15
C MET A 153 -8.91 14.25 11.23
N TRP A 154 -7.99 14.15 10.27
CA TRP A 154 -7.80 15.18 9.25
C TRP A 154 -9.08 15.39 8.42
N MET A 155 -9.71 14.33 7.91
CA MET A 155 -10.97 14.42 7.17
C MET A 155 -12.09 15.05 7.98
N GLN A 156 -12.25 14.66 9.26
CA GLN A 156 -13.24 15.24 10.17
C GLN A 156 -13.01 16.74 10.37
N SER A 157 -11.78 17.16 10.66
CA SER A 157 -11.43 18.57 10.84
C SER A 157 -11.69 19.42 9.58
N ARG A 158 -11.50 18.83 8.39
CA ARG A 158 -11.79 19.48 7.11
C ARG A 158 -13.30 19.58 6.88
N ARG A 159 -14.06 18.53 7.19
CA ARG A 159 -15.53 18.53 7.10
C ARG A 159 -16.13 19.62 7.99
N GLU A 160 -15.67 19.73 9.24
CA GLU A 160 -16.15 20.76 10.19
C GLU A 160 -15.91 22.19 9.67
N LYS A 161 -14.73 22.45 9.12
CA LYS A 161 -14.39 23.77 8.53
C LYS A 161 -15.26 24.11 7.32
N ILE A 162 -15.53 23.13 6.46
CA ILE A 162 -16.41 23.32 5.29
C ILE A 162 -17.85 23.51 5.75
N SER A 163 -18.34 22.70 6.69
CA SER A 163 -19.68 22.80 7.28
C SER A 163 -19.95 24.20 7.85
N ALA A 164 -18.98 24.73 8.61
CA ALA A 164 -19.06 26.08 9.16
C ALA A 164 -19.12 27.18 8.09
N ALA A 165 -18.51 26.95 6.92
CA ALA A 165 -18.45 27.93 5.83
C ALA A 165 -19.66 27.86 4.87
N THR A 166 -20.22 26.69 4.60
CA THR A 166 -21.23 26.49 3.54
C THR A 166 -22.61 26.01 4.03
N LYS A 167 -22.82 25.76 5.34
CA LYS A 167 -24.07 25.20 5.93
C LYS A 167 -24.59 23.89 5.29
N SER A 168 -23.77 23.29 4.43
CA SER A 168 -24.00 22.06 3.68
C SER A 168 -22.64 21.38 3.62
N SER A 169 -22.49 20.27 4.36
CA SER A 169 -21.24 19.53 4.46
C SER A 169 -21.42 18.13 3.90
N THR A 170 -21.28 18.01 2.58
CA THR A 170 -21.13 16.70 1.96
C THR A 170 -19.64 16.32 1.93
N LEU A 171 -19.31 15.22 2.58
CA LEU A 171 -18.07 14.44 2.42
C LEU A 171 -17.68 14.28 0.94
N ALA A 172 -18.66 14.25 0.01
CA ALA A 172 -18.45 14.24 -1.43
C ALA A 172 -17.46 15.32 -1.92
N ALA A 173 -17.46 16.50 -1.28
CA ALA A 173 -16.57 17.59 -1.61
C ALA A 173 -15.10 17.32 -1.22
N LEU A 174 -14.87 16.43 -0.24
CA LEU A 174 -13.54 16.04 0.26
C LEU A 174 -12.95 14.83 -0.48
N ILE A 175 -13.79 14.02 -1.15
CA ILE A 175 -13.37 12.78 -1.81
C ILE A 175 -12.24 13.00 -2.84
N PRO A 176 -12.26 14.04 -3.70
CA PRO A 176 -11.17 14.25 -4.67
C PRO A 176 -9.81 14.56 -4.00
N GLU A 177 -9.81 15.36 -2.93
CA GLU A 177 -8.62 15.70 -2.17
C GLU A 177 -8.10 14.48 -1.39
N ALA A 178 -9.00 13.77 -0.71
CA ALA A 178 -8.71 12.53 0.02
C ALA A 178 -8.13 11.44 -0.90
N ARG A 179 -8.70 11.27 -2.10
CA ARG A 179 -8.24 10.32 -3.13
C ARG A 179 -6.82 10.61 -3.56
N THR A 180 -6.55 11.87 -3.87
CA THR A 180 -5.22 12.32 -4.31
C THR A 180 -4.20 12.07 -3.21
N LEU A 181 -4.52 12.49 -1.98
CA LEU A 181 -3.65 12.32 -0.81
C LEU A 181 -3.37 10.84 -0.51
N ALA A 182 -4.40 10.00 -0.44
CA ALA A 182 -4.25 8.56 -0.17
C ALA A 182 -3.38 7.87 -1.22
N THR A 183 -3.53 8.25 -2.49
CA THR A 183 -2.74 7.68 -3.61
C THR A 183 -1.28 8.11 -3.53
N PHE A 184 -0.98 9.37 -3.21
CA PHE A 184 0.39 9.83 -3.02
C PHE A 184 1.05 9.20 -1.79
N ILE A 185 0.32 9.05 -0.68
CA ILE A 185 0.86 8.39 0.51
C ILE A 185 1.14 6.91 0.23
N MET A 186 0.26 6.21 -0.50
CA MET A 186 0.53 4.85 -0.96
C MET A 186 1.80 4.78 -1.82
N GLN A 187 1.95 5.70 -2.78
CA GLN A 187 3.14 5.76 -3.63
C GLN A 187 4.42 5.98 -2.81
N PHE A 188 4.38 6.89 -1.84
CA PHE A 188 5.50 7.16 -0.93
C PHE A 188 5.91 5.91 -0.16
N TRP A 189 4.96 5.22 0.48
CA TRP A 189 5.26 4.00 1.23
C TRP A 189 5.71 2.86 0.31
N SER A 190 5.17 2.75 -0.90
CA SER A 190 5.56 1.71 -1.87
C SER A 190 7.01 1.92 -2.33
N ALA A 191 7.41 3.17 -2.58
CA ALA A 191 8.79 3.52 -2.90
C ALA A 191 9.73 3.26 -1.73
N GLY A 192 9.31 3.64 -0.51
CA GLY A 192 10.03 3.33 0.72
C GLY A 192 10.22 1.83 0.92
N PHE A 193 9.19 1.03 0.65
CA PHE A 193 9.23 -0.43 0.75
C PHE A 193 10.24 -1.03 -0.22
N PHE A 194 10.17 -0.62 -1.50
CA PHE A 194 11.11 -1.06 -2.51
C PHE A 194 12.55 -0.68 -2.16
N ALA A 195 12.80 0.57 -1.76
CA ALA A 195 14.13 1.01 -1.37
C ALA A 195 14.68 0.20 -0.17
N LEU A 196 13.82 -0.09 0.80
CA LEU A 196 14.16 -0.91 1.95
C LEU A 196 14.66 -2.29 1.56
N VAL A 197 13.91 -2.98 0.70
CA VAL A 197 14.22 -4.35 0.30
C VAL A 197 15.39 -4.39 -0.67
N ALA A 198 15.46 -3.45 -1.61
CA ALA A 198 16.47 -3.44 -2.66
C ALA A 198 17.87 -3.13 -2.11
N PHE A 199 18.00 -2.13 -1.24
CA PHE A 199 19.32 -1.63 -0.82
C PHE A 199 19.81 -2.20 0.51
N TRP A 200 19.02 -3.00 1.21
CA TRP A 200 19.44 -3.55 2.50
C TRP A 200 19.82 -5.02 2.41
N SER A 201 20.95 -5.38 3.02
CA SER A 201 21.33 -6.77 3.22
C SER A 201 20.56 -7.38 4.42
N PRO A 202 19.95 -8.56 4.26
CA PRO A 202 19.35 -9.31 5.36
C PRO A 202 20.36 -9.77 6.43
N LEU A 203 21.66 -9.78 6.15
CA LEU A 203 22.72 -10.14 7.12
C LEU A 203 23.21 -8.95 7.97
N SER A 204 22.59 -7.77 7.83
CA SER A 204 22.97 -6.60 8.60
C SER A 204 22.85 -6.87 10.13
N PRO A 205 23.78 -6.37 10.95
CA PRO A 205 23.77 -6.55 12.41
C PRO A 205 22.51 -6.03 13.11
N HIS A 206 21.74 -5.14 12.46
CA HIS A 206 20.47 -4.62 12.94
C HIS A 206 19.23 -5.25 12.27
N TYR A 207 19.30 -6.51 11.82
CA TYR A 207 18.23 -7.16 11.05
C TYR A 207 16.86 -7.12 11.75
N VAL A 208 16.80 -7.27 13.08
CA VAL A 208 15.53 -7.24 13.84
C VAL A 208 14.86 -5.88 13.72
N MET A 209 15.59 -4.80 14.02
CA MET A 209 15.06 -3.44 13.94
C MET A 209 14.64 -3.08 12.51
N ARG A 210 15.41 -3.53 11.52
CA ARG A 210 15.10 -3.33 10.10
C ARG A 210 13.90 -4.15 9.65
N GLY A 211 13.73 -5.37 10.15
CA GLY A 211 12.54 -6.18 9.94
C GLY A 211 11.28 -5.51 10.50
N ILE A 212 11.39 -4.89 11.68
CA ILE A 212 10.29 -4.08 12.25
C ILE A 212 9.93 -2.90 11.35
N MET A 213 10.93 -2.16 10.85
CA MET A 213 10.71 -1.07 9.90
C MET A 213 10.05 -1.57 8.59
N LEU A 214 10.51 -2.71 8.09
CA LEU A 214 9.98 -3.34 6.88
C LEU A 214 8.50 -3.69 7.03
N GLN A 215 8.10 -4.27 8.15
CA GLN A 215 6.69 -4.56 8.43
C GLN A 215 5.89 -3.27 8.61
N ALA A 216 6.37 -2.29 9.38
CA ALA A 216 5.66 -1.02 9.51
C ALA A 216 5.39 -0.37 8.13
N ILE A 217 6.36 -0.43 7.23
CA ILE A 217 6.22 0.05 5.85
C ILE A 217 5.25 -0.83 5.04
N ALA A 218 5.41 -2.15 5.05
CA ALA A 218 4.54 -3.08 4.31
C ALA A 218 3.07 -2.95 4.75
N GLY A 219 2.82 -2.85 6.05
CA GLY A 219 1.49 -2.59 6.60
C GLY A 219 0.93 -1.25 6.13
N SER A 220 1.78 -0.22 6.03
CA SER A 220 1.37 1.11 5.58
C SER A 220 0.99 1.07 4.10
N VAL A 221 1.81 0.42 3.25
CA VAL A 221 1.48 0.17 1.84
C VAL A 221 0.13 -0.53 1.74
N ASN A 222 -0.10 -1.59 2.52
CA ASN A 222 -1.34 -2.34 2.48
C ASN A 222 -2.55 -1.46 2.84
N ALA A 223 -2.50 -0.76 3.97
CA ALA A 223 -3.60 0.09 4.43
C ALA A 223 -3.91 1.23 3.44
N TRP A 224 -2.88 1.91 2.94
CA TRP A 224 -3.05 2.97 1.95
C TRP A 224 -3.46 2.46 0.58
N SER A 225 -3.10 1.22 0.21
CA SER A 225 -3.59 0.59 -1.01
C SER A 225 -5.10 0.35 -0.96
N HIS A 226 -5.61 -0.12 0.18
CA HIS A 226 -7.05 -0.29 0.37
C HIS A 226 -7.78 1.06 0.35
N MET A 227 -7.25 2.07 1.04
CA MET A 227 -7.85 3.40 1.06
C MET A 227 -7.86 4.05 -0.34
N SER A 228 -6.72 4.02 -1.04
CA SER A 228 -6.60 4.55 -2.40
C SER A 228 -7.50 3.78 -3.37
N PHE A 229 -7.59 2.45 -3.25
CA PHE A 229 -8.48 1.64 -4.07
C PHE A 229 -9.96 2.05 -3.90
N VAL A 230 -10.41 2.18 -2.64
CA VAL A 230 -11.78 2.62 -2.32
C VAL A 230 -12.05 4.01 -2.90
N LEU A 231 -11.14 4.96 -2.73
CA LEU A 231 -11.34 6.35 -3.18
C LEU A 231 -11.21 6.53 -4.70
N ASN A 232 -10.46 5.67 -5.40
CA ASN A 232 -10.28 5.74 -6.86
C ASN A 232 -11.34 4.95 -7.66
N TRP A 233 -11.84 3.84 -7.11
CA TRP A 233 -12.72 2.91 -7.83
C TRP A 233 -14.07 2.66 -7.17
N ARG A 234 -14.30 3.13 -5.94
CA ARG A 234 -15.58 3.01 -5.23
C ARG A 234 -16.06 4.32 -4.61
N ALA A 235 -15.61 5.46 -5.15
CA ALA A 235 -16.01 6.78 -4.67
C ALA A 235 -17.54 7.00 -4.72
N ASP A 236 -18.19 6.42 -5.73
CA ASP A 236 -19.64 6.35 -5.91
C ASP A 236 -20.36 5.66 -4.74
N LYS A 237 -19.79 4.57 -4.21
CA LYS A 237 -20.34 3.88 -3.03
C LYS A 237 -20.10 4.63 -1.72
N VAL A 238 -19.01 5.41 -1.63
CA VAL A 238 -18.73 6.29 -0.49
C VAL A 238 -19.70 7.47 -0.47
N GLN A 239 -20.02 8.04 -1.63
CA GLN A 239 -21.06 9.07 -1.77
C GLN A 239 -22.46 8.53 -1.43
N ALA A 240 -22.76 7.27 -1.77
CA ALA A 240 -24.02 6.63 -1.39
C ALA A 240 -24.17 6.42 0.13
N LEU A 241 -23.06 6.27 0.87
CA LEU A 241 -23.07 6.18 2.34
C LEU A 241 -23.36 7.52 3.01
N GLU A 242 -23.12 8.66 2.35
CA GLU A 242 -23.47 9.99 2.87
C GLU A 242 -24.97 10.27 2.89
N LEU A 243 -25.77 9.56 2.08
CA LEU A 243 -27.23 9.62 2.18
C LEU A 243 -27.77 9.01 3.49
N MET A 244 -26.89 8.39 4.30
CA MET A 244 -27.15 7.98 5.68
C MET A 244 -26.38 8.87 6.68
N ASP A 245 -26.70 10.16 6.71
CA ASP A 245 -26.12 11.11 7.66
C ASP A 245 -26.66 10.88 9.09
N THR A 246 -25.87 11.29 10.10
CA THR A 246 -26.04 11.16 11.58
C THR A 246 -25.49 9.91 12.25
N ILE A 247 -24.19 9.62 12.13
CA ILE A 247 -23.58 8.48 12.83
C ILE A 247 -22.24 8.89 13.45
N SER A 248 -22.10 8.63 14.76
CA SER A 248 -20.93 9.02 15.56
C SER A 248 -19.64 8.32 15.09
N ALA A 249 -18.45 8.85 15.41
CA ALA A 249 -17.16 8.28 14.96
C ALA A 249 -16.97 6.81 15.34
N ARG A 250 -17.50 6.39 16.50
CA ARG A 250 -17.53 4.98 16.93
C ARG A 250 -18.35 4.13 15.97
N GLU A 251 -19.50 4.63 15.56
CA GLU A 251 -20.51 3.93 14.78
C GLU A 251 -20.18 3.96 13.27
N ALA A 252 -19.43 4.98 12.81
CA ALA A 252 -18.77 5.02 11.51
C ALA A 252 -17.65 3.95 11.42
N THR A 253 -16.88 3.75 12.49
CA THR A 253 -15.86 2.69 12.56
C THR A 253 -16.51 1.32 12.53
N THR A 254 -17.59 1.11 13.31
CA THR A 254 -18.36 -0.14 13.31
C THR A 254 -19.00 -0.42 11.94
N LYS A 255 -19.55 0.59 11.27
CA LYS A 255 -20.12 0.44 9.92
C LYS A 255 -19.08 0.25 8.83
N CYS A 256 -17.90 0.85 8.95
CA CYS A 256 -16.80 0.62 8.01
C CYS A 256 -16.25 -0.81 8.14
N ILE A 257 -16.14 -1.32 9.37
CA ILE A 257 -15.76 -2.72 9.66
C ILE A 257 -16.87 -3.68 9.21
N ALA A 258 -18.15 -3.38 9.47
CA ALA A 258 -19.28 -4.20 9.04
C ALA A 258 -19.45 -4.20 7.52
N GLY A 259 -19.30 -3.05 6.87
CA GLY A 259 -19.31 -2.87 5.42
C GLY A 259 -18.14 -3.58 4.74
N ALA A 260 -16.95 -3.54 5.33
CA ALA A 260 -15.83 -4.37 4.88
C ALA A 260 -16.18 -5.86 5.00
N LYS A 261 -16.81 -6.29 6.10
CA LYS A 261 -17.23 -7.68 6.32
C LYS A 261 -18.26 -8.18 5.28
N THR A 262 -19.25 -7.36 4.92
CA THR A 262 -20.22 -7.68 3.85
C THR A 262 -19.59 -7.62 2.45
N LEU A 263 -18.65 -6.69 2.21
CA LEU A 263 -17.86 -6.63 0.99
C LEU A 263 -17.01 -7.90 0.75
N TYR A 264 -16.65 -8.63 1.81
CA TYR A 264 -15.96 -9.92 1.74
C TYR A 264 -16.93 -11.13 1.75
N SER A 265 -18.14 -11.02 2.30
CA SER A 265 -19.11 -12.14 2.34
C SER A 265 -19.98 -12.28 1.07
N GLU A 266 -20.26 -11.19 0.34
CA GLU A 266 -21.02 -11.27 -0.93
C GLU A 266 -20.31 -12.06 -2.03
N LYS A 267 -19.01 -12.36 -1.87
CA LYS A 267 -18.28 -13.29 -2.74
C LYS A 267 -18.44 -14.77 -2.36
N ALA A 268 -18.94 -15.10 -1.17
CA ALA A 268 -19.19 -16.48 -0.77
C ALA A 268 -20.52 -17.03 -1.34
N ASP A 269 -21.52 -16.17 -1.54
CA ASP A 269 -22.81 -16.59 -2.12
C ASP A 269 -22.86 -16.52 -3.66
N ALA A 270 -21.94 -15.78 -4.29
CA ALA A 270 -21.83 -15.73 -5.75
C ALA A 270 -21.22 -17.00 -6.38
N SER A 271 -20.82 -18.00 -5.59
CA SER A 271 -20.37 -19.31 -6.08
C SER A 271 -21.49 -20.35 -6.26
N VAL A 272 -22.76 -19.99 -6.04
CA VAL A 272 -23.87 -20.86 -6.46
C VAL A 272 -24.10 -20.64 -7.95
N LEU A 273 -23.60 -21.57 -8.76
CA LEU A 273 -23.86 -21.69 -10.20
C LEU A 273 -25.34 -21.44 -10.52
N PRO A 274 -25.68 -20.75 -11.62
CA PRO A 274 -27.06 -20.56 -12.03
C PRO A 274 -27.69 -21.93 -12.26
N GLN A 275 -28.69 -22.30 -11.45
CA GLN A 275 -29.54 -23.43 -11.75
C GLN A 275 -30.30 -23.08 -13.04
N HIS A 276 -29.95 -23.78 -14.12
CA HIS A 276 -30.74 -23.80 -15.32
C HIS A 276 -32.15 -24.28 -14.95
N GLU A 277 -33.15 -23.41 -15.08
CA GLU A 277 -34.54 -23.82 -15.18
C GLU A 277 -34.68 -24.76 -16.40
N GLN A 278 -34.79 -26.06 -16.14
CA GLN A 278 -35.31 -27.00 -17.11
C GLN A 278 -36.81 -26.75 -17.24
N LYS A 279 -37.20 -26.16 -18.37
CA LYS A 279 -38.57 -26.27 -18.88
C LYS A 279 -38.80 -27.70 -19.38
N SER A 280 -39.54 -28.50 -18.62
CA SER A 280 -40.72 -29.27 -19.07
C SER A 280 -41.43 -29.86 -17.86
#